data_AF-A0A520H2P5-F1
#
_entry.id   AF-A0A520H2P5-F1
#
_cell.length_a   1.000
_cell.length_b   1.000
_cell.length_c   1.000
_cell.angle_alpha   90.00
_cell.angle_beta   90.00
_cell.angle_gamma   90.00
#
_symmetry.space_group_name_H-M   'P 1'
#
loop_
_entity.id
_entity.type
_entity.pdbx_description
1 polymer ?
#
loop_
_entity_poly.entity_id
_entity_poly.type
_entity_poly.pdbx_seq_one_letter_code
_entity_poly.pdbx_strand_id
1 'polypeptide(L)'
;MSDTKNIKATSTPPSGGGGAIRVGIVGGAGYTGGEMLRILINHPNVEIVFVHSNSNAGNHVYDVHKDLFGDTDLTFSSELSNSIDVLFLCVGHGDARKFLEANAIADHIKVIDLSQDFR
;
A
#
# COMPACT_ATOMS: atom_id res chain seq x y z
N MET A 1 25.69 1.78 36.35
CA MET A 1 26.64 1.45 35.28
C MET A 1 25.85 0.61 34.29
N SER A 2 25.00 1.24 33.47
CA SER A 2 25.33 1.74 32.11
C SER A 2 25.72 0.55 31.21
N ASP A 3 25.08 0.30 30.08
CA ASP A 3 24.86 1.26 29.01
C ASP A 3 23.57 1.01 28.21
N THR A 4 22.79 2.07 28.10
CA THR A 4 21.92 2.40 26.98
C THR A 4 22.70 2.37 25.65
N LYS A 5 22.25 1.55 24.68
CA LYS A 5 22.47 1.78 23.24
C LYS A 5 21.09 1.87 22.59
N ASN A 6 20.49 3.06 22.60
CA ASN A 6 20.53 4.02 21.49
C ASN A 6 19.85 3.45 20.23
N ILE A 7 18.53 3.29 20.30
CA ILE A 7 17.68 3.13 19.12
C ILE A 7 17.55 4.53 18.52
N LYS A 8 18.41 4.84 17.57
CA LYS A 8 18.29 6.05 16.77
C LYS A 8 17.10 5.83 15.82
N ALA A 9 15.90 6.25 16.23
CA ALA A 9 14.78 6.41 15.32
C ALA A 9 15.19 7.49 14.31
N THR A 10 15.66 7.07 13.14
CA THR A 10 16.05 7.98 12.07
C THR A 10 14.79 8.44 11.32
N SER A 11 14.37 9.65 11.68
CA SER A 11 13.78 10.69 10.83
C SER A 11 12.63 10.31 9.89
N THR A 12 11.43 10.77 10.23
CA THR A 12 10.35 11.05 9.29
C THR A 12 10.83 12.07 8.24
N PRO A 13 10.73 11.80 6.92
CA PRO A 13 10.82 12.86 5.93
C PRO A 13 9.51 13.66 5.91
N PRO A 14 9.55 14.99 5.78
CA PRO A 14 8.36 15.81 5.68
C PRO A 14 7.74 15.76 4.28
N SER A 15 6.46 16.12 4.27
CA SER A 15 5.60 16.37 3.12
C SER A 15 6.24 17.24 2.02
N GLY A 16 6.37 16.68 0.82
CA GLY A 16 6.59 17.43 -0.43
C GLY A 16 8.05 17.73 -0.79
N GLY A 17 8.60 16.94 -1.73
CA GLY A 17 9.81 17.27 -2.50
C GLY A 17 11.06 16.47 -2.13
N GLY A 18 11.34 15.39 -2.87
CA GLY A 18 12.69 14.79 -2.98
C GLY A 18 12.85 13.31 -2.62
N GLY A 19 11.82 12.64 -2.09
CA GLY A 19 11.82 11.20 -1.79
C GLY A 19 10.67 10.45 -2.47
N ALA A 20 10.80 9.14 -2.61
CA ALA A 20 9.73 8.30 -3.13
C ALA A 20 8.51 8.35 -2.19
N ILE A 21 7.31 8.49 -2.77
CA ILE A 21 6.03 8.44 -2.06
C ILE A 21 5.75 6.98 -1.73
N ARG A 22 5.58 6.68 -0.45
CA ARG A 22 5.31 5.32 0.02
C ARG A 22 3.83 5.02 -0.08
N VAL A 23 3.51 3.93 -0.75
CA VAL A 23 2.13 3.58 -1.12
C VAL A 23 1.74 2.23 -0.53
N GLY A 24 0.56 2.19 0.09
CA GLY A 24 -0.19 0.96 0.35
C GLY A 24 -1.33 0.80 -0.64
N ILE A 25 -1.62 -0.43 -1.06
CA ILE A 25 -2.74 -0.74 -1.97
C ILE A 25 -3.65 -1.77 -1.31
N VAL A 26 -4.93 -1.47 -1.16
CA VAL A 26 -5.95 -2.39 -0.64
C VAL A 26 -6.83 -2.88 -1.76
N GLY A 27 -7.12 -4.19 -1.78
CA GLY A 27 -7.85 -4.79 -2.90
C GLY A 27 -6.93 -5.04 -4.11
N GLY A 28 -5.63 -5.21 -3.86
CA GLY A 28 -4.62 -5.32 -4.92
C GLY A 28 -4.84 -6.48 -5.88
N ALA A 29 -5.57 -7.53 -5.49
CA ALA A 29 -5.88 -8.68 -6.34
C ALA A 29 -7.02 -8.43 -7.36
N GLY A 30 -7.79 -7.35 -7.21
CA GLY A 30 -8.84 -6.98 -8.18
C GLY A 30 -8.27 -6.34 -9.45
N TYR A 31 -9.08 -6.21 -10.50
CA TYR A 31 -8.66 -5.60 -11.77
C TYR A 31 -8.12 -4.18 -11.62
N THR A 32 -8.81 -3.33 -10.85
CA THR A 32 -8.34 -1.97 -10.55
C THR A 32 -7.02 -1.98 -9.80
N GLY A 33 -6.83 -2.95 -8.89
CA GLY A 33 -5.56 -3.15 -8.18
C GLY A 33 -4.44 -3.56 -9.11
N GLY A 34 -4.70 -4.48 -10.05
CA GLY A 34 -3.74 -4.88 -11.08
C GLY A 34 -3.28 -3.72 -11.96
N GLU A 35 -4.22 -2.91 -12.46
CA GLU A 35 -3.87 -1.72 -13.25
C GLU A 35 -3.12 -0.67 -12.42
N MET A 36 -3.48 -0.48 -11.15
CA MET A 36 -2.73 0.37 -10.24
C MET A 36 -1.29 -0.12 -10.10
N LEU A 37 -1.09 -1.42 -9.89
CA LEU A 37 0.24 -2.04 -9.79
C LEU A 37 1.05 -1.85 -11.08
N ARG A 38 0.44 -2.11 -12.24
CA ARG A 38 1.08 -1.93 -13.56
C ARG A 38 1.65 -0.52 -13.77
N ILE A 39 0.95 0.50 -13.27
CA ILE A 39 1.40 1.90 -13.33
C ILE A 39 2.45 2.18 -12.25
N LEU A 40 2.18 1.82 -10.99
CA LEU A 40 2.99 2.25 -9.86
C LEU A 40 4.34 1.54 -9.76
N ILE A 41 4.44 0.27 -10.18
CA ILE A 41 5.71 -0.47 -10.19
C ILE A 41 6.79 0.26 -11.00
N ASN A 42 6.38 0.95 -12.08
CA ASN A 42 7.27 1.67 -12.97
C ASN A 42 7.36 3.18 -12.69
N HIS A 43 6.73 3.65 -11.62
CA HIS A 43 6.66 5.09 -11.33
C HIS A 43 7.90 5.57 -10.54
N PRO A 44 8.72 6.50 -11.06
CA PRO A 44 10.06 6.79 -10.53
C PRO A 44 10.07 7.44 -9.14
N ASN A 45 8.93 7.97 -8.69
CA ASN A 45 8.78 8.63 -7.40
C ASN A 45 7.83 7.88 -6.46
N VAL A 46 7.60 6.59 -6.68
CA VAL A 46 6.72 5.77 -5.82
C VAL A 46 7.46 4.53 -5.35
N GLU A 47 7.22 4.17 -4.09
CA GLU A 47 7.62 2.91 -3.48
C GLU A 47 6.35 2.20 -3.00
N ILE A 48 6.09 0.99 -3.49
CA ILE A 48 4.98 0.17 -3.00
C ILE A 48 5.45 -0.56 -1.73
N VAL A 49 4.90 -0.16 -0.58
CA VAL A 49 5.23 -0.74 0.73
C VAL A 49 4.46 -2.02 0.98
N PHE A 50 3.19 -2.08 0.57
CA PHE A 50 2.40 -3.30 0.65
C PHE A 50 1.28 -3.35 -0.38
N VAL A 51 0.90 -4.58 -0.74
CA VAL A 51 -0.27 -4.90 -1.57
C VAL A 51 -1.17 -5.83 -0.75
N HIS A 52 -2.29 -5.33 -0.27
CA HIS A 52 -3.15 -6.06 0.66
C HIS A 52 -4.19 -6.93 -0.08
N SER A 53 -4.21 -8.22 0.27
CA SER A 53 -5.25 -9.20 -0.10
C SER A 53 -5.24 -10.38 0.88
N ASN A 54 -6.34 -10.58 1.62
CA ASN A 54 -6.46 -11.70 2.55
C ASN A 54 -6.45 -13.07 1.85
N SER A 55 -7.12 -13.19 0.70
CA SER A 55 -7.24 -14.47 -0.01
C SER A 55 -5.98 -14.87 -0.79
N ASN A 56 -5.04 -13.95 -0.99
CA ASN A 56 -3.80 -14.19 -1.73
C ASN A 56 -2.54 -13.94 -0.90
N ALA A 57 -2.66 -13.68 0.41
CA ALA A 57 -1.52 -13.38 1.26
C ALA A 57 -0.41 -14.44 1.12
N GLY A 58 0.82 -13.97 0.92
CA GLY A 58 1.99 -14.82 0.68
C GLY A 58 2.23 -15.24 -0.77
N ASN A 59 1.22 -15.17 -1.65
CA ASN A 59 1.41 -15.40 -3.08
C ASN A 59 2.09 -14.18 -3.73
N HIS A 60 2.81 -14.41 -4.82
CA HIS A 60 3.33 -13.30 -5.61
C HIS A 60 2.19 -12.55 -6.29
N VAL A 61 2.38 -11.25 -6.47
CA VAL A 61 1.44 -10.40 -7.21
C VAL A 61 1.22 -10.93 -8.63
N TYR A 62 2.29 -11.38 -9.29
CA TYR A 62 2.20 -11.98 -10.62
C TYR A 62 1.49 -13.33 -10.65
N ASP A 63 1.23 -13.97 -9.50
CA ASP A 63 0.43 -15.20 -9.47
C ASP A 63 -1.05 -14.91 -9.76
N VAL A 64 -1.49 -13.68 -9.51
CA VAL A 64 -2.83 -13.17 -9.82
C VAL A 64 -2.81 -12.32 -11.09
N HIS A 65 -1.89 -11.35 -11.19
CA HIS A 65 -1.75 -10.44 -12.33
C HIS A 65 -0.60 -10.91 -13.24
N LYS A 66 -0.89 -11.90 -14.09
CA LYS A 66 0.12 -12.65 -14.86
C LYS A 66 1.00 -11.79 -15.77
N ASP A 67 0.49 -10.65 -16.20
CA ASP A 67 1.20 -9.67 -17.02
C ASP A 67 2.32 -8.95 -16.28
N LEU A 68 2.35 -8.99 -14.93
CA LEU A 68 3.41 -8.41 -14.10
C LEU A 68 4.57 -9.39 -13.83
N PHE A 69 4.54 -10.60 -14.41
CA PHE A 69 5.64 -11.54 -14.26
C PHE A 69 6.91 -10.99 -14.92
N GLY A 70 7.98 -10.88 -14.13
CA GLY A 70 9.26 -10.28 -14.56
C GLY A 70 9.38 -8.78 -14.27
N ASP A 71 8.28 -8.10 -13.93
CA ASP A 71 8.28 -6.69 -13.56
C ASP A 71 8.44 -6.47 -12.05
N THR A 72 8.03 -7.46 -11.23
CA THR A 72 8.08 -7.36 -9.77
C THR A 72 8.14 -8.71 -9.08
N ASP A 73 8.72 -8.75 -7.88
CA ASP A 73 8.67 -9.89 -6.96
C ASP A 73 7.74 -9.62 -5.75
N LEU A 74 6.98 -8.51 -5.77
CA LEU A 74 6.05 -8.16 -4.70
C LEU A 74 5.10 -9.33 -4.38
N THR A 75 4.81 -9.51 -3.10
CA THR A 75 3.84 -10.48 -2.60
C THR A 75 2.65 -9.77 -1.99
N PHE A 76 1.49 -10.43 -2.01
CA PHE A 76 0.35 -9.94 -1.25
C PHE A 76 0.58 -10.10 0.25
N SER A 77 0.10 -9.13 1.01
CA SER A 77 0.11 -9.11 2.48
C SER A 77 -1.31 -9.22 3.03
N SER A 78 -1.47 -9.90 4.16
CA SER A 78 -2.67 -9.79 5.01
C SER A 78 -2.54 -8.68 6.06
N GLU A 79 -1.37 -8.05 6.15
CA GLU A 79 -1.07 -7.01 7.13
C GLU A 79 -1.05 -5.63 6.47
N LEU A 80 -1.43 -4.63 7.25
CA LEU A 80 -1.39 -3.21 6.88
C LEU A 80 -0.21 -2.53 7.59
N SER A 81 0.38 -1.54 6.92
CA SER A 81 1.41 -0.68 7.52
C SER A 81 0.93 0.76 7.55
N ASN A 82 1.07 1.41 8.70
CA ASN A 82 0.89 2.86 8.83
C ASN A 82 2.17 3.65 8.47
N SER A 83 3.24 2.97 7.99
CA SER A 83 4.46 3.62 7.50
C SER A 83 4.37 3.89 5.98
N ILE A 84 3.28 4.53 5.56
CA ILE A 84 2.99 4.92 4.18
C ILE A 84 2.52 6.37 4.15
N ASP A 85 2.55 6.99 2.98
CA ASP A 85 2.09 8.36 2.78
C ASP A 85 0.71 8.38 2.11
N VAL A 86 0.44 7.39 1.24
CA VAL A 86 -0.81 7.26 0.49
C VAL A 86 -1.34 5.82 0.55
N LEU A 87 -2.65 5.66 0.78
CA LEU A 87 -3.38 4.40 0.72
C LEU A 87 -4.39 4.44 -0.44
N PHE A 88 -4.22 3.57 -1.43
CA PHE A 88 -5.23 3.37 -2.48
C PHE A 88 -6.22 2.30 -2.04
N LEU A 89 -7.52 2.61 -2.14
CA LEU A 89 -8.59 1.64 -1.97
C LEU A 89 -9.12 1.21 -3.34
N CYS A 90 -8.76 0.00 -3.75
CA CYS A 90 -9.19 -0.63 -5.00
C CYS A 90 -10.20 -1.74 -4.72
N VAL A 91 -11.23 -1.43 -3.94
CA VAL A 91 -12.23 -2.38 -3.44
C VAL A 91 -13.60 -2.19 -4.11
N GLY A 92 -14.51 -3.13 -3.87
CA GLY A 92 -15.89 -3.07 -4.37
C GLY A 92 -16.69 -1.93 -3.74
N HIS A 93 -17.82 -1.59 -4.37
CA HIS A 93 -18.74 -0.60 -3.83
C HIS A 93 -19.28 -1.01 -2.46
N GLY A 94 -19.25 -0.08 -1.50
CA GLY A 94 -19.65 -0.29 -0.12
C GLY A 94 -18.56 -0.92 0.75
N ASP A 95 -17.43 -1.36 0.18
CA ASP A 95 -16.37 -2.02 0.93
C ASP A 95 -15.26 -1.07 1.38
N ALA A 96 -15.13 0.11 0.75
CA ALA A 96 -14.12 1.10 1.14
C ALA A 96 -14.43 1.65 2.54
N ARG A 97 -15.70 2.01 2.80
CA ARG A 97 -16.13 2.44 4.13
C ARG A 97 -15.94 1.35 5.19
N LYS A 98 -16.40 0.12 4.90
CA LYS A 98 -16.24 -1.01 5.83
C LYS A 98 -14.76 -1.27 6.16
N PHE A 99 -13.90 -1.19 5.16
CA PHE A 99 -12.47 -1.38 5.35
C PHE A 99 -11.89 -0.32 6.29
N LEU A 100 -12.22 0.96 6.09
CA LEU A 100 -11.73 2.06 6.94
C LEU A 100 -12.32 2.02 8.36
N GLU A 101 -13.57 1.57 8.52
CA GLU A 101 -14.18 1.39 9.85
C GLU A 101 -13.55 0.23 10.63
N ALA A 102 -13.10 -0.82 9.93
CA ALA A 102 -12.51 -2.00 10.53
C ALA A 102 -11.01 -1.86 10.82
N ASN A 103 -10.32 -0.86 10.27
CA ASN A 103 -8.87 -0.74 10.34
C ASN A 103 -8.44 0.66 10.78
N ALA A 104 -7.52 0.74 11.75
CA ALA A 104 -6.97 2.01 12.19
C ALA A 104 -5.93 2.52 11.18
N ILE A 105 -6.31 3.53 10.40
CA ILE A 105 -5.44 4.25 9.46
C ILE A 105 -4.97 5.54 10.13
N ALA A 106 -3.66 5.77 10.14
CA ALA A 106 -3.10 6.96 10.76
C ALA A 106 -3.48 8.25 10.01
N ASP A 107 -3.79 9.32 10.73
CA ASP A 107 -4.32 10.59 10.18
C ASP A 107 -3.44 11.27 9.12
N HIS A 108 -2.13 10.95 9.09
CA HIS A 108 -1.21 11.52 8.12
C HIS A 108 -1.35 10.89 6.72
N ILE A 109 -1.93 9.69 6.64
CA ILE A 109 -2.07 8.91 5.41
C ILE A 109 -3.16 9.52 4.55
N LYS A 110 -2.83 9.82 3.29
CA LYS A 110 -3.82 10.26 2.31
C LYS A 110 -4.52 9.05 1.73
N VAL A 111 -5.84 9.00 1.84
CA VAL A 111 -6.65 7.92 1.29
C VAL A 111 -7.19 8.34 -0.07
N ILE A 112 -6.97 7.51 -1.09
CA ILE A 112 -7.53 7.69 -2.43
C ILE A 112 -8.43 6.49 -2.72
N ASP A 113 -9.74 6.73 -2.70
CA ASP A 113 -10.76 5.74 -3.01
C ASP A 113 -11.03 5.70 -4.53
N LEU A 114 -10.85 4.54 -5.16
CA LEU A 114 -11.18 4.31 -6.57
C LEU A 114 -12.58 3.70 -6.74
N SER A 115 -13.31 3.49 -5.64
CA SER A 115 -14.70 3.05 -5.65
C SER A 115 -15.66 4.25 -5.74
N GLN A 116 -16.85 4.13 -5.16
CA GLN A 116 -17.90 5.17 -5.19
C GLN A 116 -18.26 5.68 -3.79
N ASP A 117 -17.61 5.19 -2.74
CA ASP A 117 -18.09 5.38 -1.37
C ASP A 117 -17.83 6.81 -0.85
N PHE A 118 -16.85 7.51 -1.44
CA PHE A 118 -16.44 8.87 -1.07
C PHE A 118 -16.51 9.88 -2.23
N ARG A 119 -17.34 9.62 -3.25
CA ARG A 119 -17.51 10.45 -4.44
C ARG A 119 -18.40 11.69 -4.21
#